data_AF-Q28J53-F1
#
_entry.id   AF-Q28J53-F1
#
_cell.length_a   1.000
_cell.length_b   1.000
_cell.length_c   1.000
_cell.angle_alpha   90.00
_cell.angle_beta   90.00
_cell.angle_gamma   90.00
#
_symmetry.space_group_name_H-M   'P 1'
#
loop_
_entity.id
_entity.type
_entity.pdbx_description
1 polymer ?
#
loop_
_entity_poly.entity_id
_entity_poly.type
_entity_poly.pdbx_seq_one_letter_code
_entity_poly.pdbx_strand_id
1 'polypeptide(L)'
;MYLCRAAWQKLAPVARNSGTAALLRNAPARQMSSSSVPGSSGSSLPYTIFVCASLTAGGLYVYHTLTRDQARFQDRHEYIRSRPKPETAAKPWPPQGSE
;
A
#
# COMPACT_ATOMS: atom_id res chain seq x y z
N MET A 1 8.62 -0.12 -23.23
CA MET A 1 7.24 0.41 -23.06
C MET A 1 6.14 -0.39 -23.76
N TYR A 2 6.45 -1.37 -24.62
CA TYR A 2 5.44 -2.22 -25.28
C TYR A 2 4.98 -3.43 -24.43
N LEU A 3 5.85 -3.94 -23.57
CA LEU A 3 5.55 -5.11 -22.72
C LEU A 3 4.50 -4.82 -21.65
N CYS A 4 4.52 -3.61 -21.05
CA CYS A 4 3.48 -3.19 -20.10
C CYS A 4 2.10 -3.12 -20.77
N ARG A 5 2.05 -2.67 -22.03
CA ARG A 5 0.80 -2.57 -22.79
C ARG A 5 0.22 -3.96 -23.11
N ALA A 6 1.08 -4.92 -23.43
CA ALA A 6 0.70 -6.31 -23.69
C ALA A 6 0.18 -7.02 -22.43
N ALA A 7 0.82 -6.81 -21.26
CA ALA A 7 0.36 -7.38 -20.00
C ALA A 7 -1.04 -6.86 -19.60
N TRP A 8 -1.31 -5.57 -19.81
CA TRP A 8 -2.61 -4.97 -19.55
C TRP A 8 -3.72 -5.49 -20.48
N GLN A 9 -3.40 -5.75 -21.75
CA GLN A 9 -4.36 -6.33 -22.70
C GLN A 9 -4.77 -7.77 -22.34
N LYS A 10 -3.90 -8.51 -21.65
CA LYS A 10 -4.21 -9.88 -21.18
C LYS A 10 -5.05 -9.91 -19.90
N LEU A 11 -4.99 -8.86 -19.08
CA LEU A 11 -5.82 -8.68 -17.87
C LEU A 11 -7.18 -8.02 -18.15
N ALA A 12 -7.30 -7.25 -19.24
CA ALA A 12 -8.54 -6.58 -19.64
C ALA A 12 -9.77 -7.50 -19.83
N PRO A 13 -9.69 -8.69 -20.45
CA PRO A 13 -10.86 -9.56 -20.61
C PRO A 13 -11.34 -10.17 -19.29
N VAL A 14 -10.46 -10.38 -18.30
CA VAL A 14 -10.86 -10.90 -16.98
C VAL A 14 -11.68 -9.87 -16.21
N ALA A 15 -11.34 -8.58 -16.34
CA ALA A 15 -12.16 -7.49 -15.78
C ALA A 15 -13.55 -7.40 -16.44
N ARG A 16 -13.65 -7.71 -17.74
CA ARG A 16 -14.92 -7.69 -18.50
C ARG A 16 -15.81 -8.90 -18.26
N ASN A 17 -15.24 -10.04 -17.85
CA ASN A 17 -15.98 -11.27 -17.57
C ASN A 17 -16.59 -11.33 -16.15
N SER A 18 -16.59 -10.22 -15.41
CA SER A 18 -17.28 -10.09 -14.12
C SER A 18 -18.81 -10.03 -14.29
N GLY A 19 -19.41 -11.10 -14.84
CA GLY A 19 -20.83 -11.53 -14.73
C GLY A 19 -21.97 -10.57 -15.11
N THR A 20 -21.71 -9.28 -15.28
CA THR A 20 -22.70 -8.20 -15.35
C THR A 20 -22.98 -7.78 -16.80
N ALA A 21 -22.01 -8.01 -17.70
CA ALA A 21 -22.12 -7.61 -19.10
C ALA A 21 -23.19 -8.41 -19.90
N ALA A 22 -23.46 -9.66 -19.52
CA ALA A 22 -24.49 -10.46 -20.20
C ALA A 22 -25.92 -10.04 -19.80
N LEU A 23 -26.12 -9.56 -18.56
CA LEU A 23 -27.42 -9.09 -18.06
C LEU A 23 -27.82 -7.71 -18.61
N LEU A 24 -26.85 -6.93 -19.11
CA LEU A 24 -27.07 -5.57 -19.62
C LEU A 24 -27.51 -5.53 -21.10
N ARG A 25 -27.54 -6.67 -21.79
CA ARG A 25 -27.73 -6.69 -23.26
C ARG A 25 -29.18 -6.43 -23.71
N ASN A 26 -30.16 -6.57 -22.80
CA ASN A 26 -31.59 -6.43 -23.10
C ASN A 26 -32.31 -5.36 -22.25
N ALA A 27 -31.58 -4.56 -21.46
CA ALA A 27 -32.18 -3.47 -20.70
C ALA A 27 -32.07 -2.16 -21.51
N PRO A 28 -33.17 -1.43 -21.77
CA PRO A 28 -33.05 -0.09 -22.34
C PRO A 28 -32.22 0.74 -21.37
N ALA A 29 -31.15 1.36 -21.88
CA ALA A 29 -30.24 2.21 -21.11
C ALA A 29 -30.98 3.45 -20.60
N ARG A 30 -31.75 3.28 -19.53
CA ARG A 30 -32.31 4.38 -18.76
C ARG A 30 -31.14 4.96 -18.00
N GLN A 31 -30.54 6.00 -18.56
CA GLN A 31 -29.51 6.81 -17.93
C GLN A 31 -30.12 7.50 -16.71
N MET A 32 -30.22 6.77 -15.59
CA MET A 32 -30.59 7.32 -14.30
C MET A 32 -29.37 8.03 -13.73
N SER A 33 -29.19 9.28 -14.13
CA SER A 33 -28.43 10.27 -13.39
C SER A 33 -29.14 10.53 -12.05
N SER A 34 -28.98 9.65 -11.07
CA SER A 34 -29.54 9.86 -9.72
C SER A 34 -28.77 9.06 -8.68
N SER A 35 -27.50 9.43 -8.48
CA SER A 35 -26.86 9.41 -7.16
C SER A 35 -25.59 10.26 -7.22
N SER A 36 -25.74 11.52 -7.67
CA SER A 36 -24.69 12.50 -7.45
C SER A 36 -24.73 12.89 -5.97
N VAL A 37 -23.82 12.31 -5.20
CA VAL A 37 -23.34 12.98 -3.98
C VAL A 37 -22.98 14.41 -4.39
N PRO A 38 -23.38 15.45 -3.63
CA PRO A 38 -22.96 16.82 -3.91
C PRO A 38 -21.41 16.84 -3.98
N GLY A 39 -20.85 17.00 -5.19
CA GLY A 39 -19.40 16.92 -5.45
C GLY A 39 -18.96 15.94 -6.56
N SER A 40 -19.84 15.09 -7.09
CA SER A 40 -19.45 14.06 -8.08
C SER A 40 -19.09 14.59 -9.48
N SER A 41 -19.31 15.87 -9.77
CA SER A 41 -19.13 16.45 -11.12
C SER A 41 -18.08 17.56 -11.15
N GLY A 42 -17.01 17.42 -10.37
CA GLY A 42 -15.76 18.17 -10.54
C GLY A 42 -14.67 17.20 -10.99
N SER A 43 -13.89 17.54 -12.02
CA SER A 43 -12.76 16.71 -12.44
C SER A 43 -11.79 16.51 -11.27
N SER A 44 -11.78 15.31 -10.67
CA SER A 44 -10.89 14.95 -9.56
C SER A 44 -9.45 14.68 -9.99
N LEU A 45 -9.21 14.61 -11.30
CA LEU A 45 -7.91 14.34 -11.92
C LEU A 45 -6.75 15.20 -11.37
N PRO A 46 -6.82 16.55 -11.31
CA PRO A 46 -5.72 17.35 -10.77
C PRO A 46 -5.43 17.03 -9.29
N TYR A 47 -6.47 16.80 -8.48
CA TYR A 47 -6.30 16.44 -7.08
C TYR A 47 -5.65 15.06 -6.93
N THR A 48 -6.13 14.07 -7.68
CA THR A 48 -5.53 12.72 -7.69
C THR A 48 -4.08 12.74 -8.14
N ILE A 49 -3.75 13.49 -9.21
CA ILE A 49 -2.37 13.64 -9.67
C ILE A 49 -1.51 14.29 -8.58
N PHE A 50 -1.99 15.34 -7.94
CA PHE A 50 -1.27 16.04 -6.88
C PHE A 50 -0.98 15.13 -5.68
N VAL A 51 -1.97 14.35 -5.23
CA VAL A 51 -1.82 13.38 -4.14
C VAL A 51 -0.84 12.27 -4.53
N CYS A 52 -0.93 11.71 -5.73
CA CYS A 52 0.03 10.70 -6.18
C CYS A 52 1.45 11.26 -6.28
N ALA A 53 1.61 12.50 -6.78
CA ALA A 53 2.90 13.16 -6.89
C ALA A 53 3.52 13.42 -5.51
N SER A 54 2.76 13.92 -4.55
CA SER A 54 3.23 14.20 -3.19
C SER A 54 3.63 12.92 -2.46
N LEU A 55 2.82 11.85 -2.56
CA LEU A 55 3.15 10.54 -1.99
C LEU A 55 4.42 9.95 -2.60
N THR A 56 4.60 10.07 -3.92
CA THR A 56 5.79 9.54 -4.61
C THR A 56 7.03 10.32 -4.20
N ALA A 57 6.96 11.66 -4.17
CA ALA A 57 8.08 12.51 -3.76
C ALA A 57 8.48 12.27 -2.30
N GLY A 58 7.50 12.17 -1.40
CA GLY A 58 7.73 11.84 0.02
C GLY A 58 8.36 10.46 0.19
N GLY A 59 7.84 9.45 -0.52
CA GLY A 59 8.39 8.09 -0.50
C GLY A 59 9.84 8.03 -0.99
N LEU A 60 10.15 8.72 -2.11
CA LEU A 60 11.51 8.82 -2.63
C LEU A 60 12.46 9.53 -1.66
N TYR A 61 12.00 10.61 -1.02
CA TYR A 61 12.80 11.33 -0.03
C TYR A 61 13.15 10.47 1.18
N VAL A 62 12.16 9.79 1.76
CA VAL A 62 12.36 8.89 2.90
C VAL A 62 13.28 7.74 2.50
N TYR A 63 13.06 7.10 1.35
CA TYR A 63 13.92 6.03 0.85
C TYR A 63 15.37 6.48 0.69
N HIS A 64 15.59 7.63 0.04
CA HIS A 64 16.93 8.17 -0.17
C HIS A 64 17.62 8.52 1.15
N THR A 65 16.86 9.10 2.10
CA THR A 65 17.37 9.45 3.43
C THR A 65 17.79 8.20 4.19
N LEU A 66 16.93 7.18 4.23
CA LEU A 66 17.24 5.90 4.89
C LEU A 66 18.43 5.19 4.24
N THR A 67 18.51 5.20 2.91
CA THR A 67 19.61 4.55 2.18
C THR A 67 20.94 5.26 2.45
N ARG A 68 20.94 6.60 2.48
CA ARG A 68 22.13 7.39 2.78
C ARG A 68 22.65 7.13 4.19
N ASP A 69 21.75 6.99 5.15
CA ASP A 69 22.09 6.73 6.56
C ASP A 69 22.17 5.23 6.91
N GLN A 70 21.94 4.33 5.93
CA GLN A 70 21.86 2.89 6.13
C GLN A 70 23.11 2.32 6.80
N ALA A 71 24.30 2.74 6.36
CA ALA A 71 25.57 2.27 6.92
C ALA A 71 25.67 2.53 8.44
N ARG A 72 25.21 3.69 8.89
CA ARG A 72 25.20 4.07 10.31
C ARG A 72 24.20 3.24 11.13
N PHE A 73 23.06 2.89 10.54
CA PHE A 73 22.07 2.04 11.20
C PHE A 73 22.55 0.59 11.31
N GLN A 74 23.21 0.07 10.27
CA GLN A 74 23.79 -1.27 10.29
C GLN A 74 24.87 -1.38 11.36
N ASP A 75 25.77 -0.40 11.46
CA ASP A 75 26.81 -0.37 12.50
C ASP A 75 26.22 -0.43 13.93
N ARG A 76 25.17 0.36 14.20
CA ARG A 76 24.45 0.27 15.49
C ARG A 76 23.78 -1.08 15.72
N HIS A 77 23.19 -1.66 14.68
CA HIS A 77 22.52 -2.95 14.78
C HIS A 77 23.51 -4.07 15.06
N GLU A 78 24.66 -4.08 14.38
CA GLU A 78 25.75 -5.02 14.62
C GLU A 78 26.35 -4.84 16.02
N TYR A 79 26.54 -3.60 16.47
CA TYR A 79 26.99 -3.30 17.82
C TYR A 79 26.03 -3.85 18.89
N ILE A 80 24.71 -3.64 18.74
CA ILE A 80 23.71 -4.19 19.68
C ILE A 80 23.73 -5.71 19.65
N ARG A 81 23.89 -6.31 18.47
CA ARG A 81 23.94 -7.77 18.30
C ARG A 81 25.20 -8.40 18.89
N SER A 82 26.33 -7.70 18.84
CA SER A 82 27.62 -8.18 19.37
C SER A 82 27.72 -8.05 20.90
N ARG A 83 26.84 -7.26 21.54
CA ARG A 83 26.72 -7.26 23.00
C ARG A 83 26.43 -8.69 23.47
N PRO A 84 27.14 -9.21 24.48
CA PRO A 84 26.72 -10.45 25.12
C PRO A 84 25.32 -10.21 25.68
N LYS A 85 24.33 -10.93 25.13
CA LYS A 85 22.96 -10.87 25.62
C LYS A 85 23.03 -11.35 27.07
N PRO A 86 22.68 -10.51 28.07
CA PRO A 86 22.65 -11.00 29.43
C PRO A 86 21.76 -12.23 29.43
N GLU A 87 22.22 -13.30 30.08
CA GLU A 87 21.40 -14.45 30.40
C GLU A 87 20.34 -13.95 31.38
N THR A 88 19.34 -13.24 30.85
CA THR A 88 18.11 -12.96 31.55
C THR A 88 17.41 -14.31 31.59
N ALA A 89 17.86 -15.17 32.50
CA ALA A 89 17.06 -16.26 33.00
C ALA A 89 15.72 -15.61 33.35
N ALA A 90 14.71 -15.88 32.53
CA ALA A 90 13.37 -15.41 32.80
C ALA A 90 13.05 -15.92 34.21
N LYS A 91 12.91 -15.01 35.19
CA LYS A 91 12.48 -15.43 36.53
C LYS A 91 11.20 -16.23 36.30
N PRO A 92 11.15 -17.52 36.65
CA PRO A 92 9.96 -18.32 36.44
C PRO A 92 8.83 -17.63 37.22
N TRP A 93 7.81 -17.21 36.49
CA TRP A 93 6.57 -16.71 37.05
C TRP A 93 5.66 -17.92 37.31
N PRO A 94 4.94 -18.02 38.45
CA PRO A 94 4.72 -17.03 39.51
C PRO A 94 5.85 -16.97 40.57
N PRO A 95 5.99 -15.85 41.30
CA PRO A 95 6.95 -15.71 42.39
C PRO A 95 6.64 -16.75 43.46
N GLN A 96 7.58 -17.67 43.72
CA GLN A 96 7.44 -18.65 44.80
C GLN A 96 7.36 -17.92 46.15
N GLY A 97 6.45 -18.40 46.99
CA GLY A 97 5.82 -17.69 48.11
C GLY A 97 6.74 -17.05 49.14
N SER A 98 6.29 -15.90 49.65
CA SER A 98 6.58 -15.46 51.01
C SER A 98 5.44 -15.96 51.90
N GLU A 99 5.67 -17.07 52.60
CA GLU A 99 4.98 -17.42 53.84
C GLU A 99 5.77 -16.85 55.02
#